data_AF-A0A1I6J6F3-F1
#
_entry.id   AF-A0A1I6J6F3-F1
#
_cell.length_a   1.000
_cell.length_b   1.000
_cell.length_c   1.000
_cell.angle_alpha   90.00
_cell.angle_beta   90.00
_cell.angle_gamma   90.00
#
_symmetry.space_group_name_H-M   'P 1'
#
loop_
_entity.id
_entity.type
_entity.pdbx_description
1 polymer ?
#
loop_
_entity_poly.entity_id
_entity_poly.type
_entity_poly.pdbx_seq_one_letter_code
_entity_poly.pdbx_strand_id
1 'polypeptide(L)' 'MSSPAEQSGAGASGTASVEPTGTDGADPTDWYDREVPGIVAGLEASGRLGTQTSDAAWELLARGRARAALELVLGAVDAA' A
#
# COMPACT_ATOMS: atom_id res chain seq x y z
N MET A 1 -1.68 -64.84 -8.88
CA MET A 1 -2.66 -64.86 -7.78
C MET A 1 -2.09 -64.08 -6.60
N SER A 2 -2.97 -63.41 -5.84
CA SER A 2 -2.77 -62.76 -4.53
C SER A 2 -2.45 -61.26 -4.53
N SER A 3 -3.46 -60.47 -4.15
CA SER A 3 -3.37 -59.09 -3.63
C SER A 3 -2.87 -59.08 -2.18
N PRO A 4 -2.44 -57.92 -1.65
CA PRO A 4 -3.34 -57.07 -0.83
C PRO A 4 -3.22 -55.57 -1.21
N ALA A 5 -4.32 -54.80 -1.34
CA ALA A 5 -4.96 -53.99 -0.29
C ALA A 5 -3.96 -53.14 0.50
N GLU A 6 -4.12 -51.80 0.49
CA GLU A 6 -3.94 -50.86 1.62
C GLU A 6 -4.41 -49.44 1.20
N GLN A 7 -5.62 -49.11 1.67
CA GLN A 7 -6.05 -47.83 2.26
C GLN A 7 -5.97 -46.52 1.41
N SER A 8 -7.09 -46.19 0.76
CA SER A 8 -7.47 -44.79 0.50
C SER A 8 -7.79 -44.09 1.82
N GLY A 9 -6.83 -43.28 2.30
CA GLY A 9 -7.06 -42.34 3.40
C GLY A 9 -8.01 -41.23 2.99
N ALA A 10 -9.13 -41.12 3.70
CA ALA A 10 -9.88 -39.88 3.81
C ALA A 10 -9.08 -38.90 4.67
N GLY A 11 -8.91 -37.66 4.21
CA GLY A 11 -8.16 -36.66 4.96
C GLY A 11 -8.31 -35.25 4.41
N ALA A 12 -9.31 -34.56 4.96
CA ALA A 12 -9.36 -33.12 5.18
C ALA A 12 -9.30 -32.14 3.99
N SER A 13 -10.41 -31.42 3.83
CA SER A 13 -10.46 -29.96 3.70
C SER A 13 -9.16 -29.27 3.29
N GLY A 14 -8.91 -29.19 1.99
CA GLY A 14 -8.13 -28.10 1.43
C GLY A 14 -9.07 -26.96 1.09
N THR A 15 -9.57 -26.23 2.09
CA THR A 15 -9.96 -24.84 1.84
C THR A 15 -8.77 -24.20 1.16
N ALA A 16 -8.94 -23.76 -0.09
CA ALA A 16 -7.98 -22.89 -0.73
C ALA A 16 -7.91 -21.63 0.16
N SER A 17 -6.99 -21.65 1.13
CA SER A 17 -6.45 -20.44 1.70
C SER A 17 -5.81 -19.76 0.51
N VAL A 18 -6.53 -18.83 -0.08
CA VAL A 18 -5.91 -17.72 -0.78
C VAL A 18 -5.02 -17.12 0.29
N GLU A 19 -3.76 -17.55 0.32
CA GLU A 19 -2.78 -16.91 1.16
C GLU A 19 -2.88 -15.43 0.77
N PRO A 20 -3.14 -14.51 1.71
CA PRO A 20 -2.89 -13.12 1.41
C PRO A 20 -1.41 -13.11 1.04
N THR A 21 -1.08 -12.85 -0.23
CA THR A 21 0.30 -12.58 -0.64
C THR A 21 0.72 -11.38 0.19
N GLY A 22 1.26 -11.67 1.37
CA GLY A 22 1.75 -10.69 2.30
C GLY A 22 2.78 -9.92 1.52
N THR A 23 2.54 -8.63 1.34
CA THR A 23 3.59 -7.67 1.06
C THR A 23 4.38 -7.50 2.37
N ASP A 24 4.95 -8.60 2.85
CA ASP A 24 5.83 -8.64 4.00
C ASP A 24 7.19 -8.15 3.49
N GLY A 25 7.39 -6.83 3.57
CA GLY A 25 8.63 -6.16 3.17
C GLY A 25 8.58 -5.39 1.85
N ALA A 26 7.49 -4.70 1.51
CA ALA A 26 7.64 -3.57 0.59
C ALA A 26 8.61 -2.58 1.24
N ASP A 27 9.68 -2.19 0.54
CA ASP A 27 10.62 -1.19 1.05
C ASP A 27 9.78 0.04 1.46
N PRO A 28 10.00 0.65 2.63
CA PRO A 28 9.25 1.84 3.02
C PRO A 28 9.25 2.88 1.90
N THR A 29 10.34 2.98 1.14
CA THR A 29 10.46 3.83 -0.05
C THR A 29 9.46 3.46 -1.15
N ASP A 30 9.28 2.16 -1.44
CA ASP A 30 8.32 1.66 -2.43
C ASP A 30 6.87 2.01 -2.06
N TRP A 31 6.55 2.00 -0.77
CA TRP A 31 5.23 2.43 -0.31
C TRP A 31 5.04 3.94 -0.53
N TYR A 32 6.01 4.76 -0.16
CA TYR A 32 5.89 6.22 -0.31
C TYR A 32 5.73 6.64 -1.78
N ASP A 33 6.55 6.09 -2.67
CA ASP A 33 6.50 6.44 -4.09
C ASP A 33 5.18 6.01 -4.74
N ARG A 34 4.58 4.91 -4.26
CA ARG A 34 3.29 4.40 -4.77
C ARG A 34 2.09 5.18 -4.22
N GLU A 35 2.04 5.44 -2.93
CA GLU A 35 0.82 5.91 -2.26
C GLU A 35 0.76 7.44 -2.15
N VAL A 36 1.88 8.11 -1.90
CA VAL A 36 1.89 9.55 -1.61
C VAL A 36 1.34 10.39 -2.77
N PRO A 37 1.62 10.12 -4.06
CA PRO A 37 0.99 10.85 -5.16
C PRO A 37 -0.55 10.81 -5.10
N GLY A 38 -1.13 9.65 -4.78
CA GLY A 38 -2.58 9.49 -4.66
C GLY A 38 -3.17 10.26 -3.48
N ILE A 39 -2.46 10.28 -2.35
CA ILE A 39 -2.85 11.06 -1.16
C ILE A 39 -2.82 12.56 -1.46
N VAL A 40 -1.74 13.08 -2.07
CA VAL A 40 -1.62 14.50 -2.44
C VAL A 40 -2.75 14.89 -3.39
N ALA A 41 -2.97 14.11 -4.46
CA ALA A 41 -4.04 14.36 -5.42
C ALA A 41 -5.44 14.35 -4.79
N GLY A 42 -5.70 13.40 -3.89
CA GLY A 42 -6.98 13.30 -3.19
C GLY A 42 -7.24 14.48 -2.25
N LEU A 43 -6.21 14.92 -1.52
CA LEU A 43 -6.31 16.07 -0.63
C LEU A 43 -6.50 17.37 -1.41
N GLU A 44 -5.77 17.56 -2.51
CA GLU A 44 -5.93 18.69 -3.45
C GLU A 44 -7.35 18.72 -4.03
N ALA A 45 -7.84 17.61 -4.57
CA ALA A 45 -9.20 17.51 -5.12
C ALA A 45 -10.29 17.77 -4.08
N SER A 46 -10.04 17.45 -2.81
CA SER A 46 -10.96 17.73 -1.71
C SER A 46 -10.95 19.18 -1.23
N GLY A 47 -10.04 20.02 -1.73
CA GLY A 47 -9.86 21.41 -1.29
C GLY A 47 -9.24 21.55 0.11
N ARG A 48 -8.70 20.46 0.68
CA ARG A 48 -8.03 20.49 1.99
C ARG A 48 -6.59 21.00 1.92
N LEU A 49 -6.03 21.10 0.72
CA LEU A 49 -4.73 21.73 0.49
C LEU A 49 -4.93 23.06 -0.24
N GLY A 50 -4.27 24.11 0.25
CA GLY A 50 -4.09 25.33 -0.52
C GLY A 50 -3.12 25.11 -1.68
N THR A 51 -3.27 25.89 -2.76
CA THR A 51 -2.48 25.78 -3.99
C THR A 51 -0.96 25.75 -3.73
N GLN A 52 -0.48 26.63 -2.84
CA GLN A 52 0.96 26.68 -2.51
C GLN A 52 1.46 25.37 -1.87
N THR A 53 0.67 24.73 -1.02
CA THR A 53 1.03 23.47 -0.37
C THR A 53 0.99 22.31 -1.36
N SER A 54 -0.02 22.26 -2.23
CA SER A 54 -0.11 21.26 -3.29
C SER A 54 1.10 21.34 -4.23
N ASP A 55 1.44 22.54 -4.70
CA ASP A 55 2.60 22.76 -5.58
C ASP A 55 3.90 22.30 -4.92
N ALA A 56 4.13 22.67 -3.66
CA ALA A 56 5.31 22.26 -2.91
C ALA A 56 5.38 20.74 -2.69
N ALA A 57 4.24 20.08 -2.43
CA ALA A 57 4.17 18.62 -2.29
C ALA A 57 4.54 17.92 -3.60
N TRP A 58 4.01 18.39 -4.75
CA TRP A 58 4.38 17.87 -6.07
C TRP A 58 5.85 18.09 -6.40
N GLU A 59 6.42 19.23 -6.00
CA GLU A 59 7.84 19.54 -6.18
C GLU A 59 8.79 18.66 -5.35
N LEU A 60 8.31 18.17 -4.19
CA LEU A 60 9.01 17.18 -3.37
C LEU A 60 8.92 15.79 -4.01
N LEU A 61 7.74 15.39 -4.51
CA LEU A 61 7.55 14.13 -5.23
C LEU A 61 8.42 14.04 -6.49
N ALA A 62 8.51 15.12 -7.28
CA ALA A 62 9.36 15.19 -8.47
C ALA A 62 10.86 14.99 -8.16
N ARG A 63 11.27 15.14 -6.90
CA ARG A 63 12.65 14.92 -6.43
C ARG A 63 12.86 13.60 -5.71
N GLY A 64 11.89 12.68 -5.74
CA GLY A 64 11.93 11.42 -5.00
C GLY A 64 11.84 11.63 -3.48
N ARG A 65 11.29 12.75 -3.01
CA ARG A 65 11.14 13.07 -1.58
C ARG A 65 9.71 12.83 -1.10
N ALA A 66 9.17 11.65 -1.41
CA ALA A 66 7.77 11.31 -1.14
C ALA A 66 7.41 11.35 0.35
N ARG A 67 8.31 10.89 1.24
CA ARG A 67 8.09 11.03 2.70
C ARG A 67 7.92 12.50 3.13
N ALA A 68 8.79 13.39 2.65
CA ALA A 68 8.71 14.81 2.99
C ALA A 68 7.44 15.45 2.42
N ALA A 69 7.01 15.04 1.24
CA ALA A 69 5.74 15.48 0.67
C ALA A 69 4.56 15.06 1.55
N LEU A 70 4.56 13.82 2.07
CA LEU A 70 3.53 13.34 3.00
C LEU A 70 3.52 14.13 4.31
N GLU A 71 4.69 14.34 4.92
CA GLU A 71 4.82 15.12 6.16
C GLU A 71 4.30 16.56 5.98
N LEU A 72 4.58 17.18 4.83
CA LEU A 72 4.08 18.51 4.50
C LEU A 72 2.55 18.54 4.41
N VAL A 73 1.93 17.63 3.65
CA VAL A 73 0.47 17.67 3.45
C VAL A 73 -0.30 17.28 4.70
N LEU A 74 0.21 16.35 5.52
CA LEU A 74 -0.42 16.01 6.80
C LEU A 74 -0.33 17.18 7.80
N GLY A 75 0.81 17.87 7.84
CA GLY A 75 0.96 19.08 8.66
C GLY A 75 0.01 20.19 8.24
N ALA A 76 -0.23 20.36 6.94
CA ALA A 76 -1.18 21.35 6.44
C ALA A 76 -2.64 21.00 6.79
N VAL A 77 -3.01 19.72 6.76
CA VAL A 77 -4.36 19.26 7.13
C VAL A 77 -4.61 19.35 8.63
N ASP A 78 -3.59 19.06 9.46
CA ASP A 78 -3.70 19.16 10.93
C ASP A 78 -3.88 20.62 11.41
N ALA A 79 -3.31 21.58 10.68
CA ALA A 79 -3.38 22.99 11.01
C ALA A 79 -4.67 23.71 10.55
N ALA A 80 -5.54 23.03 9.80
CA ALA A 80 -6.73 23.61 9.14
C ALA A 80 -8.02 23.40 9.95
#